data_AF-A0A2E8ETP4-F1
#
_entry.id   AF-A0A2E8ETP4-F1
#
_cell.length_a   1.000
_cell.length_b   1.000
_cell.length_c   1.000
_cell.angle_alpha   90.00
_cell.angle_beta   90.00
_cell.angle_gamma   90.00
#
_symmetry.space_group_name_H-M   'P 1'
#
loop_
_entity.id
_entity.type
_entity.pdbx_description
1 polymer ?
#
loop_
_entity_poly.entity_id
_entity_poly.type
_entity_poly.pdbx_seq_one_letter_code
_entity_poly.pdbx_strand_id
1 'polypeptide(L)'
;MSSEKGKFFLPDIGREEAIADSLLDAYRFDDLSECAQVYVNKATSPILMFSYAMEVPSIIQKAISERESREKFRSIVEKTKERMDQRK
;
A
#
# COMPACT_ATOMS: atom_id res chain seq x y z
N MET A 1 -6.55 -22.37 -13.69
CA MET A 1 -6.07 -21.41 -12.67
C MET A 1 -5.33 -20.31 -13.41
N SER A 2 -5.78 -19.06 -13.28
CA SER A 2 -5.33 -17.94 -14.12
C SER A 2 -3.86 -17.62 -13.86
N SER A 3 -3.02 -17.84 -14.86
CA SER A 3 -1.58 -17.58 -14.83
C SER A 3 -1.27 -16.24 -15.47
N GLU A 4 -1.94 -15.16 -15.11
CA GLU A 4 -1.78 -13.88 -15.83
C GLU A 4 -0.37 -13.26 -15.70
N LYS A 5 0.50 -13.76 -14.82
CA LYS A 5 1.92 -13.35 -14.72
C LYS A 5 2.88 -14.47 -14.26
N GLY A 6 2.51 -15.74 -14.48
CA GLY A 6 3.25 -16.88 -13.89
C GLY A 6 3.20 -16.91 -12.36
N LYS A 7 2.27 -16.17 -11.75
CA LYS A 7 1.99 -16.18 -10.31
C LYS A 7 0.89 -17.19 -10.04
N PHE A 8 1.03 -17.92 -8.94
CA PHE A 8 0.09 -18.97 -8.55
C PHE A 8 -0.80 -18.44 -7.42
N PHE A 9 -2.05 -18.13 -7.71
CA PHE A 9 -3.03 -17.70 -6.71
C PHE A 9 -3.73 -18.92 -6.14
N LEU A 10 -3.61 -19.11 -4.83
CA LEU A 10 -4.32 -20.13 -4.08
C LEU A 10 -5.57 -19.50 -3.46
N PRO A 11 -6.76 -20.09 -3.69
CA PRO A 11 -7.97 -19.65 -3.01
C PRO A 11 -7.87 -19.97 -1.51
N ASP A 12 -8.30 -19.03 -0.69
CA ASP A 12 -8.29 -19.11 0.77
C ASP A 12 -9.65 -19.62 1.29
N ILE A 13 -10.11 -20.74 0.71
CA ILE A 13 -11.51 -21.17 0.69
C ILE A 13 -12.21 -20.95 2.04
N GLY A 14 -13.21 -20.07 2.02
CA GLY A 14 -14.08 -19.78 3.16
C GLY A 14 -13.58 -18.69 4.11
N ARG A 15 -12.47 -18.03 3.76
CA ARG A 15 -11.89 -16.93 4.57
C ARG A 15 -11.70 -15.65 3.77
N GLU A 16 -11.82 -15.70 2.44
CA GLU A 16 -11.51 -14.58 1.55
C GLU A 16 -12.35 -13.34 1.87
N GLU A 17 -13.66 -13.50 2.05
CA GLU A 17 -14.59 -12.40 2.37
C GLU A 17 -14.26 -11.76 3.71
N ALA A 18 -14.12 -12.55 4.77
CA ALA A 18 -13.81 -12.04 6.10
C ALA A 18 -12.47 -11.29 6.15
N ILE A 19 -11.47 -11.77 5.39
CA ILE A 19 -10.17 -11.09 5.27
C ILE A 19 -10.32 -9.78 4.50
N ALA A 20 -11.06 -9.78 3.39
CA ALA A 20 -11.30 -8.59 2.58
C ALA A 20 -12.03 -7.50 3.40
N ASP A 21 -13.09 -7.88 4.11
CA ASP A 21 -13.85 -6.97 4.98
C ASP A 21 -12.95 -6.37 6.07
N SER A 22 -12.18 -7.21 6.76
CA SER A 22 -11.25 -6.75 7.81
C SER A 22 -10.20 -5.77 7.29
N LEU A 23 -9.74 -5.97 6.05
CA LEU A 23 -8.77 -5.08 5.41
C LEU A 23 -9.40 -3.75 5.02
N LEU A 24 -10.62 -3.76 4.47
CA LEU A 24 -11.35 -2.55 4.09
C LEU A 24 -11.81 -1.73 5.30
N ASP A 25 -12.07 -2.37 6.43
CA ASP A 25 -12.33 -1.68 7.70
C ASP A 25 -11.08 -0.97 8.25
N ALA A 26 -9.89 -1.56 8.03
CA ALA A 26 -8.63 -1.05 8.57
C ALA A 26 -7.94 -0.02 7.66
N TYR A 27 -8.11 -0.14 6.34
CA TYR A 27 -7.34 0.61 5.35
C TYR A 27 -8.20 1.11 4.20
N ARG A 28 -7.75 2.18 3.54
CA ARG A 28 -8.41 2.67 2.34
C ARG A 28 -8.20 1.69 1.19
N PHE A 29 -9.25 1.51 0.39
CA PHE A 29 -9.20 0.68 -0.82
C PHE A 29 -8.03 1.05 -1.74
N ASP A 30 -7.77 2.34 -1.96
CA ASP A 30 -6.67 2.81 -2.82
C ASP A 30 -5.30 2.29 -2.33
N ASP A 31 -5.05 2.37 -1.02
CA ASP A 31 -3.79 1.92 -0.41
C ASP A 31 -3.65 0.40 -0.48
N LEU A 32 -4.76 -0.33 -0.30
CA LEU A 32 -4.81 -1.80 -0.46
C LEU A 32 -4.53 -2.21 -1.92
N SER A 33 -5.13 -1.52 -2.89
CA SER A 33 -4.93 -1.80 -4.31
C SER A 33 -3.47 -1.60 -4.72
N GLU A 34 -2.83 -0.50 -4.28
CA GLU A 34 -1.41 -0.26 -4.54
C GLU A 34 -0.53 -1.31 -3.84
N CYS A 35 -0.83 -1.61 -2.58
CA CYS A 35 -0.16 -2.65 -1.80
C CYS A 35 -0.25 -4.03 -2.47
N ALA A 36 -1.41 -4.40 -3.01
CA ALA A 36 -1.62 -5.66 -3.72
C ALA A 36 -0.69 -5.75 -4.94
N GLN A 37 -0.54 -4.67 -5.70
CA GLN A 37 0.36 -4.64 -6.85
C GLN A 37 1.82 -4.82 -6.44
N VAL A 38 2.24 -4.19 -5.34
CA VAL A 38 3.59 -4.34 -4.78
C VAL A 38 3.83 -5.77 -4.30
N TYR A 39 2.87 -6.34 -3.55
CA TYR A 39 2.95 -7.69 -3.01
C TYR A 39 3.04 -8.74 -4.13
N VAL A 40 2.16 -8.69 -5.13
CA VAL A 40 2.16 -9.63 -6.27
C VAL A 40 3.49 -9.60 -7.04
N ASN A 41 4.09 -8.42 -7.19
CA ASN A 41 5.38 -8.29 -7.87
C ASN A 41 6.54 -8.91 -7.07
N LYS A 42 6.53 -8.76 -5.74
CA LYS A 42 7.54 -9.32 -4.83
C LYS A 42 7.38 -10.83 -4.60
N ALA A 43 6.14 -11.34 -4.64
CA ALA A 43 5.84 -12.71 -4.28
C ALA A 43 6.57 -13.72 -5.17
N THR A 44 7.42 -14.55 -4.59
CA THR A 44 8.11 -15.68 -5.26
C THR A 44 7.42 -17.02 -5.02
N SER A 45 6.59 -17.08 -3.98
CA SER A 45 5.75 -18.21 -3.60
C SER A 45 4.33 -18.07 -4.15
N PRO A 46 3.51 -19.12 -4.06
CA PRO A 46 2.06 -19.00 -4.19
C PRO A 46 1.49 -17.85 -3.34
N ILE A 47 0.54 -17.15 -3.91
CA ILE A 47 -0.14 -16.00 -3.34
C ILE A 47 -1.43 -16.49 -2.70
N LEU A 48 -1.54 -16.25 -1.40
CA LEU A 48 -2.72 -16.49 -0.58
C LEU A 48 -3.23 -15.14 -0.10
N MET A 49 -4.55 -15.00 0.03
CA MET A 49 -5.17 -13.78 0.56
C MET A 49 -4.76 -13.52 2.00
N PHE A 50 -4.66 -14.57 2.81
CA PHE A 50 -4.18 -14.48 4.19
C PHE A 50 -2.71 -14.03 4.25
N SER A 51 -1.85 -14.57 3.40
CA SER A 51 -0.44 -14.17 3.34
C SER A 51 -0.28 -12.72 2.92
N TYR A 52 -1.10 -12.23 1.99
CA TYR A 52 -1.17 -10.81 1.67
C TYR A 52 -1.59 -10.00 2.89
N ALA A 53 -2.69 -10.36 3.57
CA ALA A 53 -3.21 -9.63 4.72
C ALA A 53 -2.18 -9.49 5.86
N MET A 54 -1.32 -10.49 6.05
CA MET A 54 -0.21 -10.44 7.02
C MET A 54 0.90 -9.46 6.63
N GLU A 55 1.11 -9.18 5.34
CA GLU A 55 2.13 -8.24 4.85
C GLU A 55 1.60 -6.80 4.68
N VAL A 56 0.28 -6.62 4.56
CA VAL A 56 -0.36 -5.31 4.36
C VAL A 56 0.13 -4.24 5.35
N PRO A 57 0.16 -4.49 6.69
CA PRO A 57 0.57 -3.45 7.63
C PRO A 57 1.96 -2.90 7.37
N SER A 58 2.91 -3.77 6.99
CA SER A 58 4.30 -3.38 6.73
C SER A 58 4.42 -2.56 5.44
N ILE A 59 3.71 -2.96 4.38
CA ILE A 59 3.74 -2.29 3.07
C ILE A 59 3.04 -0.93 3.15
N ILE A 60 1.84 -0.88 3.74
CA ILE A 60 1.06 0.36 3.87
C ILE A 60 1.74 1.34 4.82
N GLN A 61 2.31 0.90 5.95
CA GLN A 61 3.01 1.81 6.87
C GLN A 61 4.19 2.50 6.18
N LYS A 62 4.90 1.79 5.31
CA LYS A 62 5.94 2.39 4.47
C LYS A 62 5.36 3.45 3.52
N ALA A 63 4.30 3.11 2.79
CA ALA A 63 3.64 4.03 1.85
C ALA A 63 3.12 5.31 2.53
N ILE A 64 2.46 5.17 3.70
CA ILE A 64 2.00 6.29 4.52
C ILE A 64 3.18 7.16 4.96
N SER A 65 4.26 6.55 5.47
CA SER A 65 5.43 7.32 5.93
C SER A 65 6.11 8.11 4.81
N GLU A 66 6.16 7.56 3.59
CA GLU A 66 6.70 8.23 2.41
C GLU A 66 5.81 9.41 1.98
N ARG A 67 4.49 9.24 2.01
CA ARG A 67 3.52 10.29 1.71
C ARG A 67 3.62 11.44 2.70
N GLU A 68 3.62 11.14 4.00
CA GLU A 68 3.80 12.16 5.05
C GLU A 68 5.14 12.90 4.90
N SER A 69 6.21 12.19 4.57
CA SER A 69 7.53 12.79 4.38
C SER A 69 7.56 13.76 3.18
N ARG A 70 6.89 13.40 2.08
CA ARG A 70 6.75 14.27 0.90
C ARG A 70 5.91 15.51 1.20
N GLU A 71 4.81 15.37 1.94
CA GLU A 71 3.96 16.48 2.34
C GLU A 71 4.70 17.45 3.27
N LYS A 72 5.42 16.92 4.27
CA LYS A 72 6.29 17.72 5.14
C LYS A 72 7.35 18.47 4.33
N PHE A 73 8.02 17.80 3.39
CA PHE A 73 9.01 18.43 2.52
C PHE A 73 8.42 19.57 1.69
N ARG A 74 7.26 19.36 1.04
CA ARG A 74 6.57 20.41 0.28
C ARG A 74 6.22 21.61 1.15
N SER A 75 5.70 21.37 2.35
CA SER A 75 5.35 22.45 3.28
C SER A 75 6.57 23.29 3.70
N ILE A 76 7.74 22.66 3.84
CA ILE A 76 8.99 23.35 4.16
C ILE A 76 9.45 24.19 2.98
N VAL A 77 9.37 23.67 1.76
CA VAL A 77 9.73 24.39 0.54
C VAL A 77 8.84 25.61 0.34
N GLU A 78 7.52 25.47 0.50
CA GLU A 78 6.57 26.58 0.39
C GLU A 78 6.87 27.67 1.43
N LYS A 79 6.99 27.29 2.71
CA LYS A 79 7.37 28.24 3.79
C LYS A 79 8.73 28.91 3.55
N THR A 80 9.64 28.26 2.83
CA THR A 80 10.95 28.83 2.50
C THR A 80 10.84 29.83 1.35
N LYS A 81 10.02 29.51 0.34
CA LYS A 81 9.73 30.40 -0.78
C LYS A 81 9.04 31.68 -0.32
N GLU A 82 8.02 31.57 0.53
CA GLU A 82 7.34 32.73 1.13
C GLU A 82 8.30 33.66 1.89
N ARG A 83 9.24 33.08 2.66
CA ARG A 83 10.27 33.85 3.40
C ARG A 83 11.27 34.55 2.48
N MET A 84 11.52 34.00 1.28
CA MET A 84 12.38 34.64 0.29
C MET A 84 11.64 35.78 -0.45
N ASP A 85 10.36 35.58 -0.77
CA ASP A 85 9.54 36.59 -1.44
C ASP A 85 9.24 37.80 -0.53
N GLN A 86 9.14 37.61 0.80
CA GLN A 86 9.03 38.70 1.77
C GLN A 86 10.32 39.50 2.01
N ARG A 87 11.46 39.03 1.49
CA ARG A 87 12.76 39.72 1.60
C ARG A 87 13.14 40.53 0.36
N LYS A 88 12.28 40.55 -0.67
CA LYS A 88 12.37 41.44 -1.83
C LYS A 88 11.54 42.69 -1.62
#